data_AF-A0A9X7REN3-F1
#
_entry.id   AF-A0A9X7REN3-F1
#
_cell.length_a   1.000
_cell.length_b   1.000
_cell.length_c   1.000
_cell.angle_alpha   90.00
_cell.angle_beta   90.00
_cell.angle_gamma   90.00
#
_symmetry.space_group_name_H-M   'P 1'
#
loop_
_entity.id
_entity.type
_entity.pdbx_description
1 polymer ?
#
loop_
_entity_poly.entity_id
_entity_poly.type
_entity_poly.pdbx_seq_one_letter_code
_entity_poly.pdbx_strand_id
1 'polypeptide(L)'
;MSRFEKVTPETPALNVSVNEVLGALRALETSQLSSAQLQALFAEIVTAFAKMRENDKEFSAFPENNDVSATDVAVAATGILEAADVAVFELGMWQTLKQ
;
A
#
# COMPACT_ATOMS: atom_id res chain seq x y z
N MET A 1 -31.10 -33.24 21.70
CA MET A 1 -30.06 -33.10 20.64
C MET A 1 -30.19 -31.70 20.06
N SER A 2 -29.45 -30.72 20.57
CA SER A 2 -29.55 -29.33 20.14
C SER A 2 -28.71 -29.11 18.89
N ARG A 3 -29.35 -28.78 17.76
CA ARG A 3 -28.67 -28.28 16.55
C ARG A 3 -28.17 -26.88 16.86
N PHE A 4 -27.00 -26.79 17.47
CA PHE A 4 -26.19 -25.59 17.40
C PHE A 4 -25.52 -25.59 16.04
N GLU A 5 -26.23 -25.02 15.07
CA GLU A 5 -25.64 -24.58 13.82
C GLU A 5 -24.50 -23.63 14.18
N LYS A 6 -23.26 -24.10 14.03
CA LYS A 6 -22.08 -23.24 14.07
C LYS A 6 -22.22 -22.29 12.88
N VAL A 7 -22.81 -21.14 13.11
CA VAL A 7 -22.63 -19.98 12.24
C VAL A 7 -21.17 -19.59 12.39
N THR A 8 -20.32 -20.13 11.50
CA THR A 8 -19.02 -19.55 11.23
C THR A 8 -19.26 -18.09 10.87
N PRO A 9 -18.55 -17.12 11.45
CA PRO A 9 -18.61 -15.76 10.97
C PRO A 9 -18.09 -15.80 9.53
N GLU A 10 -19.02 -15.76 8.59
CA GLU A 10 -18.78 -15.23 7.26
C GLU A 10 -17.95 -13.96 7.48
N THR A 11 -16.76 -13.86 6.87
CA THR A 11 -15.95 -12.63 6.86
C THR A 11 -16.06 -12.01 5.46
N PRO A 12 -17.19 -11.41 5.01
CA PRO A 12 -17.34 -11.03 3.60
C PRO A 12 -17.52 -9.52 3.41
N ALA A 13 -17.41 -8.68 4.44
CA ALA A 13 -17.58 -7.23 4.27
C ALA A 13 -16.31 -6.56 3.72
N LEU A 14 -15.14 -6.87 4.29
CA LEU A 14 -13.90 -6.15 3.97
C LEU A 14 -13.43 -6.38 2.52
N ASN A 15 -13.50 -7.63 2.04
CA ASN A 15 -13.02 -7.99 0.70
C ASN A 15 -13.81 -7.27 -0.42
N VAL A 16 -15.12 -7.11 -0.23
CA VAL A 16 -15.96 -6.37 -1.19
C VAL A 16 -15.54 -4.91 -1.25
N SER A 17 -15.41 -4.25 -0.09
CA SER A 17 -14.99 -2.84 -0.02
C SER A 17 -13.57 -2.61 -0.56
N VAL A 18 -12.63 -3.54 -0.32
CA VAL A 18 -11.27 -3.44 -0.87
C VAL A 18 -11.30 -3.53 -2.40
N ASN A 19 -12.08 -4.44 -2.97
CA ASN A 19 -12.21 -4.57 -4.42
C ASN A 19 -12.83 -3.30 -5.06
N GLU A 20 -13.80 -2.68 -4.41
CA GLU A 20 -14.39 -1.41 -4.86
C GLU A 20 -13.34 -0.29 -4.88
N VAL A 21 -12.53 -0.15 -3.82
CA VAL A 21 -11.43 0.82 -3.76
C VAL A 21 -10.38 0.55 -4.84
N LEU A 22 -9.97 -0.71 -5.02
CA LEU A 22 -9.02 -1.08 -6.07
C LEU A 22 -9.58 -0.85 -7.49
N GLY A 23 -10.89 -0.98 -7.67
CA GLY A 23 -11.57 -0.64 -8.91
C GLY A 23 -11.53 0.86 -9.17
N ALA A 24 -11.85 1.67 -8.15
CA ALA A 24 -11.78 3.13 -8.23
C ALA A 24 -10.35 3.62 -8.52
N LEU A 25 -9.32 3.03 -7.91
CA LEU A 25 -7.91 3.36 -8.16
C LEU A 25 -7.46 3.03 -9.60
N ARG A 26 -7.97 1.95 -10.19
CA ARG A 26 -7.67 1.58 -11.59
C ARG A 26 -8.33 2.50 -12.61
N ALA A 27 -9.38 3.21 -12.21
CA ALA A 27 -10.15 4.10 -13.07
C ALA A 27 -10.22 5.53 -12.50
N LEU A 28 -9.11 6.02 -11.93
CA LEU A 28 -9.01 7.27 -11.17
C LEU A 28 -9.73 8.46 -11.84
N GLU A 29 -9.51 8.67 -13.14
CA GLU A 29 -10.11 9.76 -13.94
C GLU A 29 -11.65 9.77 -13.95
N THR A 30 -12.24 8.60 -13.79
CA THR A 30 -13.71 8.40 -13.79
C THR A 30 -14.24 8.05 -12.39
N SER A 31 -13.36 7.89 -11.43
CA SER A 31 -13.71 7.57 -10.05
C SER A 31 -14.17 8.83 -9.30
N GLN A 32 -14.94 8.64 -8.23
CA GLN A 32 -15.31 9.72 -7.31
C GLN A 32 -14.34 9.86 -6.13
N LEU A 33 -13.11 9.32 -6.24
CA LEU A 33 -12.09 9.47 -5.20
C LEU A 33 -11.58 10.90 -5.17
N SER A 34 -11.82 11.60 -4.07
CA SER A 34 -11.19 12.90 -3.84
C SER A 34 -9.70 12.74 -3.58
N SER A 35 -8.92 13.78 -3.90
CA SER A 35 -7.47 13.80 -3.62
C SER A 35 -7.16 13.57 -2.13
N ALA A 36 -7.99 14.09 -1.22
CA ALA A 36 -7.83 13.88 0.22
C ALA A 36 -8.00 12.42 0.64
N GLN A 37 -8.97 11.71 0.04
CA GLN A 37 -9.17 10.28 0.29
C GLN A 37 -8.00 9.45 -0.25
N LEU A 38 -7.50 9.80 -1.44
CA LEU A 38 -6.33 9.14 -2.03
C LEU A 38 -5.07 9.35 -1.16
N GLN A 39 -4.84 10.57 -0.69
CA GLN A 39 -3.73 10.91 0.21
C GLN A 39 -3.81 10.13 1.53
N ALA A 40 -5.00 10.08 2.15
CA ALA A 40 -5.21 9.32 3.39
C ALA A 40 -4.97 7.82 3.19
N LEU A 41 -5.50 7.25 2.11
CA LEU A 41 -5.28 5.84 1.77
C LEU A 41 -3.78 5.55 1.57
N PHE A 42 -3.09 6.43 0.86
CA PHE A 42 -1.66 6.26 0.59
C PHE A 42 -0.81 6.33 1.86
N ALA A 43 -1.12 7.26 2.78
CA ALA A 43 -0.44 7.37 4.07
C ALA A 43 -0.57 6.09 4.92
N GLU A 44 -1.77 5.51 4.98
CA GLU A 44 -2.01 4.26 5.70
C GLU A 44 -1.30 3.07 5.05
N ILE A 45 -1.29 2.99 3.71
CA ILE A 45 -0.56 1.95 2.97
C ILE A 45 0.94 2.01 3.25
N VAL A 46 1.55 3.19 3.16
CA VAL A 46 2.99 3.37 3.44
C VAL A 46 3.31 2.94 4.87
N THR A 47 2.49 3.36 5.83
CA THR A 47 2.66 3.01 7.25
C THR A 47 2.51 1.50 7.49
N ALA A 48 1.51 0.87 6.88
CA ALA A 48 1.29 -0.57 6.98
C ALA A 48 2.44 -1.36 6.34
N PHE A 49 2.87 -0.95 5.15
CA PHE A 49 3.98 -1.58 4.44
C PHE A 49 5.29 -1.52 5.25
N ALA A 50 5.61 -0.36 5.84
CA ALA A 50 6.78 -0.20 6.69
C ALA A 50 6.75 -1.19 7.86
N LYS A 51 5.62 -1.28 8.58
CA LYS A 51 5.44 -2.23 9.69
C LYS A 51 5.55 -3.69 9.25
N MET A 52 5.05 -4.03 8.06
CA MET A 52 5.17 -5.39 7.52
C MET A 52 6.62 -5.73 7.19
N ARG A 53 7.36 -4.81 6.54
CA ARG A 53 8.78 -4.96 6.22
C ARG A 53 9.70 -5.04 7.44
N GLU A 54 9.37 -4.30 8.50
CA GLU A 54 10.10 -4.37 9.78
C GLU A 54 10.01 -5.77 10.40
N ASN A 55 8.83 -6.42 10.29
CA ASN A 55 8.60 -7.75 10.82
C ASN A 55 9.08 -8.87 9.88
N ASP A 56 9.01 -8.65 8.57
CA ASP A 56 9.42 -9.58 7.53
C ASP A 56 10.22 -8.84 6.43
N LYS A 57 11.54 -9.03 6.46
CA LYS A 57 12.44 -8.38 5.51
C LYS A 57 12.22 -8.84 4.07
N GLU A 58 11.61 -9.99 3.85
CA GLU A 58 11.32 -10.54 2.52
C GLU A 58 9.93 -10.11 2.00
N PHE A 59 9.15 -9.36 2.78
CA PHE A 59 7.81 -8.94 2.38
C PHE A 59 7.84 -8.05 1.13
N SER A 60 7.45 -8.58 -0.03
CA SER A 60 7.50 -7.82 -1.28
C SER A 60 6.56 -6.60 -1.27
N ALA A 61 7.01 -5.49 -1.87
CA ALA A 61 6.18 -4.29 -2.05
C ALA A 61 5.07 -4.50 -3.08
N PHE A 62 5.30 -5.39 -4.04
CA PHE A 62 4.37 -5.67 -5.13
C PHE A 62 4.20 -7.19 -5.30
N PRO A 63 3.03 -7.66 -5.77
CA PRO A 63 2.85 -9.06 -6.13
C PRO A 63 3.67 -9.42 -7.38
N GLU A 64 3.94 -10.71 -7.59
CA GLU A 64 4.82 -11.20 -8.67
C GLU A 64 4.37 -10.76 -10.08
N ASN A 65 3.05 -10.62 -10.30
CA ASN A 65 2.47 -10.18 -11.56
C ASN A 65 1.77 -8.83 -11.39
N ASN A 66 2.55 -7.77 -11.20
CA ASN A 66 2.06 -6.40 -11.11
C ASN A 66 2.42 -5.59 -12.36
N ASP A 67 1.64 -4.56 -12.64
CA ASP A 67 1.84 -3.67 -13.79
C ASP A 67 2.60 -2.37 -13.44
N VAL A 68 3.24 -2.30 -12.26
CA VAL A 68 3.93 -1.09 -11.81
C VAL A 68 5.25 -0.94 -12.56
N SER A 69 5.41 0.15 -13.31
CA SER A 69 6.64 0.41 -14.04
C SER A 69 7.74 0.99 -13.14
N ALA A 70 8.99 0.88 -13.59
CA ALA A 70 10.11 1.52 -12.89
C ALA A 70 9.94 3.05 -12.77
N THR A 71 9.28 3.68 -13.74
CA THR A 71 8.96 5.12 -13.70
C THR A 71 7.95 5.43 -12.62
N ASP A 72 6.88 4.64 -12.48
CA ASP A 72 5.88 4.82 -11.43
C ASP A 72 6.52 4.72 -10.04
N VAL A 73 7.42 3.73 -9.86
CA VAL A 73 8.19 3.59 -8.61
C VAL A 73 9.04 4.82 -8.33
N ALA A 74 9.78 5.33 -9.33
CA ALA A 74 10.65 6.49 -9.15
C ALA A 74 9.85 7.77 -8.80
N VAL A 75 8.71 7.98 -9.46
CA VAL A 75 7.80 9.11 -9.18
C VAL A 75 7.23 9.00 -7.77
N ALA A 76 6.70 7.83 -7.40
CA ALA A 76 6.12 7.62 -6.08
C ALA A 76 7.17 7.76 -4.97
N ALA A 77 8.35 7.15 -5.12
CA ALA A 77 9.42 7.24 -4.14
C ALA A 77 9.90 8.68 -3.94
N THR A 78 10.13 9.42 -5.03
CA THR A 78 10.54 10.84 -4.95
C THR A 78 9.47 11.68 -4.25
N GLY A 79 8.21 11.52 -4.62
CA GLY A 79 7.11 12.27 -4.00
C GLY A 79 6.94 11.96 -2.50
N ILE A 80 7.14 10.70 -2.09
CA ILE A 80 7.12 10.32 -0.66
C ILE A 80 8.27 10.98 0.09
N LEU A 81 9.49 10.93 -0.45
CA LEU A 81 10.68 11.50 0.17
C LEU A 81 10.54 13.02 0.34
N GLU A 82 10.08 13.71 -0.71
CA GLU A 82 9.77 15.14 -0.65
C GLU A 82 8.70 15.47 0.40
N ALA A 83 7.62 14.67 0.46
CA ALA A 83 6.56 14.86 1.44
C ALA A 83 7.00 14.61 2.89
N ALA A 84 8.02 13.76 3.08
CA ALA A 84 8.62 13.48 4.38
C ALA A 84 9.75 14.47 4.76
N ASP A 85 9.97 15.52 3.97
CA ASP A 85 11.09 16.47 4.09
C ASP A 85 12.46 15.75 4.14
N VAL A 86 12.55 14.61 3.46
CA VAL A 86 13.81 13.88 3.28
C VAL A 86 14.46 14.44 2.02
N ALA A 87 15.46 15.29 2.22
CA ALA A 87 16.29 15.74 1.11
C ALA A 87 16.85 14.50 0.36
N VAL A 88 16.67 14.46 -0.97
CA VAL A 88 17.17 13.38 -1.86
C VAL A 88 18.72 13.27 -1.86
N PHE A 89 19.41 14.06 -1.04
CA PHE A 89 20.82 13.92 -0.68
C PHE A 89 20.88 13.37 0.75
N GLU A 90 21.03 12.06 0.96
CA GLU A 90 22.34 11.41 1.09
C GLU A 90 22.27 9.97 0.54
N LEU A 91 22.54 9.75 -0.76
CA LEU A 91 22.83 8.41 -1.29
C LEU A 91 24.00 7.72 -0.55
N GLY A 92 24.84 8.49 0.15
CA GLY A 92 25.91 7.99 1.03
C GLY A 92 25.40 7.24 2.26
N MET A 93 24.26 7.63 2.84
CA MET A 93 23.71 6.99 4.05
C MET A 93 23.18 5.57 3.81
N TRP A 94 22.67 5.30 2.60
CA TRP A 94 22.18 3.97 2.23
C TRP A 94 23.31 2.98 1.92
N GLN A 95 24.49 3.46 1.50
CA GLN A 95 25.67 2.60 1.31
C GLN A 95 26.30 2.15 2.63
N THR A 96 26.21 2.95 3.70
CA THR A 96 26.66 2.56 5.04
C THR A 96 25.78 1.49 5.70
N LEU A 97 24.54 1.30 5.23
CA LEU A 97 23.63 0.25 5.73
C LEU A 97 23.83 -1.11 5.02
N LYS A 98 24.63 -1.15 3.93
CA LYS A 98 24.95 -2.38 3.18
C LYS A 98 26.32 -2.97 3.52
N GLN A 99 27.01 -2.46 4.56
CA GLN A 99 28.22 -3.06 5.11
C GLN A 99 27.90 -3.96 6.30
#